data_AF-A0A838IB95-F1
#
_entry.id   AF-A0A838IB95-F1
#
_cell.length_a   1.000
_cell.length_b   1.000
_cell.length_c   1.000
_cell.angle_alpha   90.00
_cell.angle_beta   90.00
_cell.angle_gamma   90.00
#
_symmetry.space_group_name_H-M   'P 1'
#
loop_
_entity.id
_entity.type
_entity.pdbx_description
1 polymer ?
#
loop_
_entity_poly.entity_id
_entity_poly.type
_entity_poly.pdbx_seq_one_letter_code
_entity_poly.pdbx_strand_id
1 'polypeptide(L)'
;LEGRRARELGRLPAGERRTAVIDCLTRLFGPRAAAPDAYVERLWAEEEWTRGCYGCHMPTGVWTSYGPALREPIGPLHWASAETATVWNGYMDGAIGSGRHAAAEALERIG
;
A
#
# COMPACT_ATOMS: atom_id res chain seq x y z
N LEU A 1 6.08 1.68 9.17
CA LEU A 1 5.66 0.67 10.18
C LEU A 1 4.57 -0.15 9.55
N GLU A 2 4.60 -1.48 9.69
CA GLU A 2 3.67 -2.38 8.99
C GLU A 2 3.13 -3.49 9.90
N GLY A 3 2.11 -4.21 9.41
CA GLY A 3 1.59 -5.42 10.02
C GLY A 3 1.14 -5.23 11.48
N ARG A 4 1.64 -6.08 12.37
CA ARG A 4 1.29 -6.04 13.80
C ARG A 4 1.66 -4.71 14.45
N ARG A 5 2.88 -4.20 14.18
CA ARG A 5 3.39 -3.00 14.83
C ARG A 5 2.61 -1.75 14.42
N ALA A 6 2.22 -1.65 13.15
CA ALA A 6 1.33 -0.58 12.68
C ALA A 6 -0.02 -0.60 13.40
N ARG A 7 -0.62 -1.79 13.58
CA ARG A 7 -1.90 -1.93 14.31
C ARG A 7 -1.79 -1.58 15.79
N GLU A 8 -0.71 -1.98 16.45
CA GLU A 8 -0.47 -1.65 17.86
C GLU A 8 -0.29 -0.15 18.05
N LEU A 9 0.63 0.47 17.30
CA LEU A 9 0.91 1.90 17.43
C LEU A 9 -0.25 2.76 16.94
N GLY A 10 -0.95 2.36 15.88
CA GLY A 10 -2.10 3.08 15.33
C GLY A 10 -3.25 3.27 16.32
N ARG A 11 -3.36 2.40 17.35
CA ARG A 11 -4.36 2.50 18.41
C ARG A 11 -3.98 3.45 19.55
N LEU A 12 -2.73 3.86 19.65
CA LEU A 12 -2.30 4.83 20.66
C LEU A 12 -2.80 6.22 20.28
N PRO A 13 -3.03 7.13 21.24
CA PRO A 13 -3.24 8.55 20.96
C PRO A 13 -2.11 9.16 20.12
N ALA A 14 -2.41 10.16 19.30
CA ALA A 14 -1.44 10.79 18.40
C ALA A 14 -0.18 11.31 19.11
N GLY A 15 -0.33 11.86 20.33
CA GLY A 15 0.79 12.31 21.15
C GLY A 15 1.75 11.17 21.53
N GLU A 16 1.21 10.01 21.93
CA GLU A 16 2.00 8.84 22.29
C GLU A 16 2.71 8.22 21.07
N ARG A 17 2.03 8.19 19.90
CA ARG A 17 2.67 7.78 18.64
C ARG A 17 3.84 8.68 18.27
N ARG A 18 3.65 10.00 18.35
CA ARG A 18 4.69 11.00 18.11
C ARG A 18 5.89 10.77 19.02
N THR A 19 5.66 10.64 20.33
CA THR A 19 6.73 10.36 21.30
C THR A 19 7.47 9.07 20.95
N ALA A 20 6.77 7.97 20.66
CA ALA A 20 7.39 6.71 20.31
C ALA A 20 8.28 6.80 19.05
N VAL A 21 7.89 7.57 18.05
CA VAL A 21 8.70 7.80 16.84
C VAL A 21 9.91 8.67 17.15
N ILE A 22 9.74 9.79 17.85
CA ILE A 22 10.83 10.72 18.19
C ILE A 22 11.85 10.06 19.11
N ASP A 23 11.43 9.28 20.09
CA ASP A 23 12.34 8.54 20.97
C ASP A 23 13.16 7.51 20.19
N CYS A 24 12.53 6.84 19.22
CA CYS A 24 13.22 5.92 18.32
C CYS A 24 14.28 6.66 17.49
N LEU A 25 13.91 7.78 16.86
CA LEU A 25 14.83 8.60 16.06
C LEU A 25 15.96 9.19 16.91
N THR A 26 15.67 9.65 18.12
CA THR A 26 16.66 10.18 19.07
C THR A 26 17.67 9.12 19.49
N ARG A 27 17.21 7.89 19.73
CA ARG A 27 18.11 6.76 20.03
C ARG A 27 19.01 6.40 18.84
N LEU A 28 18.52 6.52 17.61
CA LEU A 28 19.25 6.16 16.39
C LEU A 28 20.20 7.25 15.91
N PHE A 29 19.80 8.51 16.01
CA PHE A 29 20.47 9.65 15.37
C PHE A 29 20.96 10.72 16.36
N GLY A 30 20.74 10.51 17.66
CA GLY A 30 21.24 11.36 18.74
C GLY A 30 20.29 12.52 19.12
N PRO A 31 20.71 13.37 20.08
CA PRO A 31 19.84 14.35 20.74
C PRO A 31 19.18 15.37 19.81
N ARG A 32 19.79 15.68 18.66
CA ARG A 32 19.23 16.63 17.69
C ARG A 32 17.90 16.15 17.11
N ALA A 33 17.66 14.84 17.03
CA ALA A 33 16.40 14.29 16.53
C ALA A 33 15.23 14.43 17.51
N ALA A 34 15.49 14.84 18.77
CA ALA A 34 14.45 15.06 19.78
C ALA A 34 13.57 16.31 19.51
N ALA A 35 14.06 17.22 18.66
CA ALA A 35 13.38 18.48 18.36
C ALA A 35 13.19 18.66 16.84
N PRO A 36 12.27 17.91 16.20
CA PRO A 36 11.96 18.10 14.79
C PRO A 36 11.17 19.39 14.56
N ASP A 37 11.45 20.09 13.46
CA ASP A 37 10.69 21.29 13.04
C ASP A 37 9.22 20.97 12.73
N ALA A 38 8.98 19.77 12.18
CA ALA A 38 7.65 19.27 11.86
C ALA A 38 7.56 17.76 12.08
N TYR A 39 6.35 17.30 12.44
CA TYR A 39 6.01 15.89 12.51
C TYR A 39 4.67 15.68 11.82
N VAL A 40 4.64 14.83 10.80
CA VAL A 40 3.43 14.48 10.06
C VAL A 40 3.34 12.97 10.01
N GLU A 41 2.15 12.45 10.30
CA GLU A 41 1.84 11.02 10.21
C GLU A 41 0.53 10.80 9.48
N ARG A 42 0.40 9.62 8.85
CA ARG A 42 -0.85 9.14 8.27
C ARG A 42 -1.04 7.68 8.64
N LEU A 43 -2.20 7.38 9.20
CA LEU A 43 -2.68 6.01 9.40
C LEU A 43 -3.40 5.57 8.11
N TRP A 44 -2.66 4.98 7.18
CA TRP A 44 -3.24 4.54 5.89
C TRP A 44 -4.34 3.49 6.04
N ALA A 45 -4.32 2.70 7.12
CA ALA A 45 -5.39 1.75 7.44
C ALA A 45 -6.73 2.42 7.76
N GLU A 46 -6.71 3.69 8.20
CA GLU A 46 -7.89 4.48 8.55
C GLU A 46 -8.31 5.43 7.41
N GLU A 47 -7.59 5.43 6.28
CA GLU A 47 -7.99 6.19 5.10
C GLU A 47 -9.14 5.45 4.41
N GLU A 48 -10.24 6.15 4.14
CA GLU A 48 -11.53 5.58 3.75
C GLU A 48 -11.45 4.72 2.47
N TRP A 49 -10.62 5.15 1.53
CA TRP A 49 -10.57 4.61 0.17
C TRP A 49 -9.41 3.63 -0.02
N THR A 50 -8.24 3.89 0.56
CA THR A 50 -7.07 3.00 0.46
C THR A 50 -7.13 1.86 1.48
N ARG A 51 -7.66 2.11 2.69
CA ARG A 51 -7.86 1.12 3.78
C ARG A 51 -6.61 0.31 4.15
N GLY A 52 -5.44 0.84 3.83
CA GLY A 52 -4.17 0.14 3.86
C GLY A 52 -3.14 0.79 2.95
N CYS A 53 -1.90 0.28 3.04
CA CYS A 53 -0.74 0.68 2.24
C CYS A 53 0.39 -0.34 2.50
N TYR A 54 1.35 -0.58 1.60
CA TYR A 54 1.43 -0.06 0.22
C TYR A 54 0.89 -1.02 -0.83
N GLY A 55 0.74 -2.31 -0.51
CA GLY A 55 0.20 -3.29 -1.45
C GLY A 55 -0.76 -4.26 -0.79
N CYS A 56 -1.53 -4.97 -1.61
CA CYS A 56 -2.40 -6.05 -1.13
C CYS A 56 -1.57 -7.24 -0.62
N HIS A 57 -1.87 -7.68 0.60
CA HIS A 57 -1.31 -8.90 1.16
C HIS A 57 -2.29 -10.06 0.95
N MET A 58 -1.83 -11.14 0.34
CA MET A 58 -2.59 -12.37 0.18
C MET A 58 -2.25 -13.38 1.28
N PRO A 59 -3.24 -13.81 2.09
CA PRO A 59 -3.06 -14.92 3.02
C PRO A 59 -2.64 -16.22 2.33
N THR A 60 -2.14 -17.16 3.12
CA THR A 60 -1.76 -18.50 2.65
C THR A 60 -2.89 -19.15 1.83
N GLY A 61 -2.53 -19.68 0.66
CA GLY A 61 -3.46 -20.36 -0.26
C GLY A 61 -4.18 -19.43 -1.25
N VAL A 62 -4.32 -18.13 -0.95
CA VAL A 62 -5.08 -17.20 -1.82
C VAL A 62 -4.42 -17.06 -3.19
N TRP A 63 -3.10 -16.84 -3.24
CA TRP A 63 -2.38 -16.70 -4.52
C TRP A 63 -2.49 -17.94 -5.41
N THR A 64 -2.35 -19.13 -4.83
CA THR A 64 -2.38 -20.39 -5.59
C THR A 64 -3.79 -20.79 -6.02
N SER A 65 -4.81 -20.42 -5.25
CA SER A 65 -6.21 -20.75 -5.56
C SER A 65 -6.88 -19.72 -6.48
N TYR A 66 -6.49 -18.45 -6.38
CA TYR A 66 -7.21 -17.33 -7.02
C TYR A 66 -6.31 -16.36 -7.78
N GLY A 67 -5.00 -16.59 -7.87
CA GLY A 67 -4.05 -15.72 -8.57
C GLY A 67 -4.48 -15.32 -9.99
N PRO A 68 -4.96 -16.25 -10.85
CA PRO A 68 -5.46 -15.90 -12.19
C PRO A 68 -6.61 -14.88 -12.16
N ALA A 69 -7.52 -14.99 -11.19
CA ALA A 69 -8.68 -14.12 -11.07
C ALA A 69 -8.33 -12.66 -10.74
N LEU A 70 -7.12 -12.38 -10.26
CA LEU A 70 -6.67 -11.02 -9.96
C LEU A 70 -6.65 -10.11 -11.19
N ARG A 71 -6.48 -10.70 -12.39
CA ARG A 71 -6.28 -9.95 -13.64
C ARG A 71 -7.26 -10.33 -14.74
N GLU A 72 -7.98 -11.44 -14.60
CA GLU A 72 -8.90 -11.93 -15.61
C GLU A 72 -10.06 -10.95 -15.86
N PRO A 73 -10.25 -10.44 -17.10
CA PRO A 73 -11.36 -9.56 -17.41
C PRO A 73 -12.73 -10.25 -17.28
N ILE A 74 -13.76 -9.53 -16.83
CA ILE A 74 -15.13 -10.05 -16.69
C ILE A 74 -16.05 -9.31 -17.65
N GLY A 75 -16.40 -9.95 -18.77
CA GLY A 75 -17.12 -9.24 -19.85
C GLY A 75 -16.35 -7.95 -20.18
N PRO A 76 -17.00 -6.79 -20.38
CA PRO A 76 -16.32 -5.54 -20.75
C PRO A 76 -15.48 -4.91 -19.63
N LEU A 77 -15.38 -5.52 -18.44
CA LEU A 77 -14.64 -4.99 -17.30
C LEU A 77 -13.19 -5.49 -17.32
N HIS A 78 -12.25 -4.54 -17.27
CA HIS A 78 -10.80 -4.77 -17.21
C HIS A 78 -10.21 -4.22 -15.91
N TRP A 79 -9.16 -4.84 -15.40
CA TRP A 79 -8.60 -4.54 -14.07
C TRP A 79 -7.24 -3.86 -14.15
N ALA A 80 -7.15 -2.64 -13.62
CA ALA A 80 -5.90 -1.91 -13.45
C ALA A 80 -5.66 -1.61 -11.97
N SER A 81 -4.49 -2.02 -11.47
CA SER A 81 -3.97 -1.64 -10.15
C SER A 81 -2.48 -1.98 -10.08
N ALA A 82 -1.75 -1.40 -9.13
CA ALA A 82 -0.38 -1.83 -8.85
C ALA A 82 -0.28 -3.34 -8.60
N GLU A 83 -1.31 -3.94 -8.01
CA GLU A 83 -1.46 -5.37 -7.71
C GLU A 83 -1.70 -6.23 -8.95
N THR A 84 -2.18 -5.67 -10.07
CA THR A 84 -2.40 -6.44 -11.29
C THR A 84 -1.15 -6.47 -12.18
N ALA A 85 -0.06 -5.82 -11.78
CA ALA A 85 1.21 -5.83 -12.53
C ALA A 85 2.02 -7.12 -12.31
N THR A 86 2.68 -7.59 -13.37
CA THR A 86 3.62 -8.74 -13.33
C THR A 86 5.04 -8.34 -12.95
N VAL A 87 5.37 -7.07 -13.09
CA VAL A 87 6.65 -6.47 -12.74
C VAL A 87 6.35 -5.25 -11.88
N TRP A 88 7.12 -5.06 -10.80
CA TRP A 88 6.90 -3.97 -9.83
C TRP A 88 5.50 -3.96 -9.20
N ASN A 89 4.97 -5.15 -8.91
CA ASN A 89 3.70 -5.34 -8.19
C ASN A 89 3.69 -4.56 -6.85
N GLY A 90 2.65 -3.77 -6.63
CA GLY A 90 2.52 -2.94 -5.42
C GLY A 90 3.29 -1.61 -5.45
N TYR A 91 3.89 -1.23 -6.59
CA TYR A 91 4.59 0.03 -6.78
C TYR A 91 3.94 0.90 -7.88
N MET A 92 4.33 2.18 -7.92
CA MET A 92 3.83 3.15 -8.92
C MET A 92 4.08 2.68 -10.35
N ASP A 93 5.25 2.12 -10.66
CA ASP A 93 5.55 1.53 -11.97
C ASP A 93 4.59 0.40 -12.33
N GLY A 94 4.19 -0.43 -11.36
CA GLY A 94 3.16 -1.44 -11.53
C GLY A 94 1.79 -0.84 -11.82
N ALA A 95 1.41 0.26 -11.16
CA ALA A 95 0.15 0.96 -11.43
C ALA A 95 0.13 1.55 -12.86
N ILE A 96 1.23 2.14 -13.30
CA ILE A 96 1.36 2.67 -14.67
C ILE A 96 1.31 1.53 -15.68
N GLY A 97 2.07 0.47 -15.44
CA GLY A 97 2.15 -0.69 -16.34
C GLY A 97 0.80 -1.40 -16.50
N SER A 98 0.11 -1.65 -15.40
CA SER A 98 -1.23 -2.28 -15.43
C SER A 98 -2.27 -1.39 -16.09
N GLY A 99 -2.24 -0.07 -15.87
CA GLY A 99 -3.15 0.87 -16.52
C GLY A 99 -2.98 0.86 -18.04
N ARG A 100 -1.74 0.85 -18.54
CA ARG A 100 -1.45 0.73 -19.98
C ARG A 100 -1.93 -0.60 -20.55
N HIS A 101 -1.72 -1.69 -19.81
CA HIS A 101 -2.17 -3.02 -20.21
C HIS A 101 -3.70 -3.10 -20.32
N ALA A 102 -4.42 -2.73 -19.26
CA ALA A 102 -5.88 -2.75 -19.23
C ALA A 102 -6.49 -1.85 -20.32
N ALA A 103 -5.86 -0.70 -20.61
CA ALA A 103 -6.28 0.16 -21.72
C ALA A 103 -6.10 -0.54 -23.08
N ALA A 104 -4.99 -1.23 -23.32
CA ALA A 104 -4.76 -1.99 -24.55
C ALA A 104 -5.79 -3.12 -24.72
N GLU A 105 -6.04 -3.90 -23.65
CA GLU A 105 -7.06 -4.96 -23.66
C GLU A 105 -8.47 -4.43 -23.98
N ALA A 106 -8.82 -3.25 -23.45
CA ALA A 106 -10.12 -2.62 -23.72
C ALA A 106 -10.21 -2.13 -25.18
N LEU A 107 -9.12 -1.57 -25.73
CA LEU A 107 -9.06 -1.13 -27.13
C LEU A 107 -9.21 -2.30 -28.11
N GLU A 108 -8.59 -3.44 -27.82
CA GLU A 108 -8.71 -4.66 -28.64
C GLU A 108 -10.14 -5.20 -28.73
N ARG A 109 -11.02 -4.87 -27.76
CA ARG A 109 -12.41 -5.32 -27.75
C ARG A 109 -13.39 -4.41 -28.48
N ILE A 110 -13.02 -3.15 -28.67
CA ILE A 110 -13.86 -2.16 -29.36
C ILE A 110 -13.46 -1.97 -30.83
N GLY A 111 -12.28 -2.46 -31.23
CA GLY A 111 -11.81 -2.53 -32.62
C GLY A 111 -12.29 -3.80 -33.31
#